data_AF-A0A7C4S9V9-F1
#
_entry.id   AF-A0A7C4S9V9-F1
#
_cell.length_a   1.000
_cell.length_b   1.000
_cell.length_c   1.000
_cell.angle_alpha   90.00
_cell.angle_beta   90.00
_cell.angle_gamma   90.00
#
_symmetry.space_group_name_H-M   'P 1'
#
loop_
_entity.id
_entity.type
_entity.pdbx_description
1 polymer ?
#
loop_
_entity_poly.entity_id
_entity_poly.type
_entity_poly.pdbx_seq_one_letter_code
_entity_poly.pdbx_strand_id
1 'polypeptide(L)'
;MRAIKEYNRYRSPEAKAKLVKVGEKDLVLDFEGSFCRTCGVSDYLEDFVYELQKFVDIKMRIESFEEHKPETIRVKYIIENKESEF
;
A
#
# COMPACT_ATOMS: atom_id res chain seq x y z
N MET A 1 10.21 7.79 2.37
CA MET A 1 9.26 7.98 1.24
C MET A 1 8.22 9.02 1.64
N ARG A 2 7.88 9.99 0.76
CA ARG A 2 6.90 11.07 1.08
C ARG A 2 5.46 10.55 1.17
N ALA A 3 5.05 9.66 0.26
CA ALA A 3 3.74 9.03 0.26
C ALA A 3 3.37 8.35 1.60
N ILE A 4 4.29 7.60 2.20
CA ILE A 4 4.07 6.95 3.50
C ILE A 4 3.80 7.98 4.61
N LYS A 5 4.48 9.13 4.58
CA LYS A 5 4.26 10.19 5.57
C LYS A 5 2.87 10.82 5.40
N GLU A 6 2.45 11.06 4.16
CA GLU A 6 1.16 11.66 3.87
C GLU A 6 0.02 10.69 4.21
N TYR A 7 0.14 9.42 3.83
CA TYR A 7 -0.80 8.37 4.25
C TYR A 7 -0.95 8.30 5.77
N ASN A 8 0.17 8.19 6.49
CA ASN A 8 0.16 8.08 7.95
C ASN A 8 -0.36 9.36 8.64
N ARG A 9 -0.23 10.53 8.02
CA ARG A 9 -0.79 11.77 8.54
C ARG A 9 -2.32 11.72 8.62
N TYR A 10 -2.98 11.07 7.67
CA TYR A 10 -4.44 10.98 7.62
C TYR A 10 -5.00 9.70 8.25
N ARG A 11 -4.26 8.59 8.19
CA ARG A 11 -4.76 7.25 8.56
C ARG A 11 -4.25 6.73 9.91
N SER A 12 -3.20 7.32 10.48
CA SER A 12 -2.72 6.93 11.81
C SER A 12 -3.65 7.47 12.91
N PRO A 13 -3.93 6.69 13.98
CA PRO A 13 -3.34 5.39 14.34
C PRO A 13 -4.10 4.18 13.80
N GLU A 14 -5.23 4.37 13.11
CA GLU A 14 -6.10 3.27 12.64
C GLU A 14 -5.38 2.36 11.64
N ALA A 15 -4.69 2.93 10.65
CA ALA A 15 -3.84 2.23 9.71
C ALA A 15 -2.53 3.00 9.51
N LYS A 16 -1.41 2.34 9.80
CA LYS A 16 -0.06 2.90 9.70
C LYS A 16 0.78 2.10 8.73
N ALA A 17 1.16 2.71 7.62
CA ALA A 17 2.04 2.13 6.63
C ALA A 17 3.52 2.24 7.06
N LYS A 18 4.28 1.16 6.86
CA LYS A 18 5.72 1.06 7.06
C LYS A 18 6.38 0.44 5.83
N LEU A 19 7.50 1.01 5.41
CA LEU A 19 8.27 0.47 4.30
C LEU A 19 8.99 -0.80 4.70
N VAL A 20 8.78 -1.87 3.94
CA VAL A 20 9.52 -3.14 4.09
C VAL A 20 10.60 -3.25 3.02
N LYS A 21 10.24 -3.07 1.75
CA LYS A 21 11.15 -3.22 0.61
C LYS A 21 10.71 -2.36 -0.57
N VAL A 22 11.67 -1.83 -1.32
CA VAL A 22 11.47 -1.24 -2.65
C VAL A 22 12.29 -2.06 -3.64
N GLY A 23 11.64 -2.60 -4.66
CA GLY A 23 12.26 -3.23 -5.82
C GLY A 23 12.16 -2.34 -7.06
N GLU A 24 12.61 -2.85 -8.20
CA GLU A 24 12.51 -2.12 -9.48
C GLU A 24 11.06 -2.04 -9.99
N LYS A 25 10.27 -3.09 -9.73
CA LYS A 25 8.88 -3.21 -10.20
C LYS A 25 7.89 -3.51 -9.07
N ASP A 26 8.37 -3.61 -7.84
CA ASP A 26 7.56 -3.97 -6.68
C ASP A 26 7.84 -3.07 -5.48
N LEU A 27 6.83 -2.93 -4.62
CA LEU A 27 6.90 -2.22 -3.35
C LEU A 27 6.21 -3.07 -2.30
N VAL A 28 6.90 -3.32 -1.18
CA VAL A 28 6.34 -4.08 -0.06
C VAL A 28 6.19 -3.17 1.14
N LEU A 29 4.98 -3.12 1.69
CA LEU A 29 4.64 -2.35 2.89
C LEU A 29 3.98 -3.25 3.94
N ASP A 30 4.18 -2.88 5.20
CA ASP A 30 3.42 -3.40 6.33
C ASP A 30 2.42 -2.31 6.76
N PHE A 31 1.15 -2.68 6.87
CA PHE A 31 0.08 -1.85 7.42
C PHE A 31 -0.26 -2.37 8.81
N GLU A 32 -0.02 -1.53 9.81
CA GLU A 32 -0.25 -1.85 11.22
C GLU A 32 -1.41 -1.04 11.78
N GLY A 33 -2.23 -1.65 12.64
CA GLY A 33 -3.26 -0.95 13.39
C GLY A 33 -4.56 -1.74 13.55
N SER A 34 -5.56 -1.07 14.11
CA SER A 34 -6.86 -1.67 14.44
C SER A 34 -7.87 -1.65 13.29
N PHE A 35 -7.45 -1.27 12.08
CA PHE A 35 -8.31 -1.23 10.89
C PHE A 35 -8.96 -2.58 10.59
N CYS A 36 -10.14 -2.54 9.96
CA CYS A 36 -10.92 -3.72 9.64
C CYS A 36 -10.15 -4.63 8.66
N ARG A 37 -9.99 -5.90 9.04
CA ARG A 37 -9.22 -6.91 8.26
C ARG A 37 -10.10 -7.89 7.51
N THR A 38 -11.39 -7.93 7.83
CA THR A 38 -12.37 -8.84 7.23
C THR A 38 -13.22 -8.18 6.15
N CYS A 39 -13.38 -6.86 6.19
CA CYS A 39 -14.16 -6.08 5.23
C CYS A 39 -13.48 -4.72 5.01
N GLY A 40 -13.33 -4.28 3.76
CA GLY A 40 -12.73 -2.98 3.44
C GLY A 40 -11.22 -2.89 3.67
N VAL A 41 -10.53 -4.01 3.92
CA VAL A 41 -9.07 -4.04 4.04
C VAL A 41 -8.38 -3.47 2.79
N SER A 42 -8.91 -3.80 1.62
CA SER A 42 -8.40 -3.32 0.34
C SER A 42 -8.47 -1.80 0.23
N ASP A 43 -9.48 -1.13 0.80
CA ASP A 43 -9.61 0.33 0.76
C ASP A 43 -8.39 1.01 1.37
N TYR A 44 -7.92 0.52 2.53
CA TYR A 44 -6.72 1.02 3.18
C TYR A 44 -5.45 0.81 2.34
N LEU A 45 -5.37 -0.32 1.64
CA LEU A 45 -4.24 -0.68 0.80
C LEU A 45 -4.24 0.12 -0.52
N GLU A 46 -5.41 0.35 -1.11
CA GLU A 46 -5.60 1.11 -2.34
C GLU A 46 -5.42 2.62 -2.10
N ASP A 47 -5.85 3.14 -0.96
CA ASP A 47 -5.62 4.53 -0.54
C ASP A 47 -4.13 4.91 -0.60
N PHE A 48 -3.24 4.00 -0.21
CA PHE A 48 -1.81 4.24 -0.31
C PHE A 48 -1.35 4.46 -1.76
N VAL A 49 -1.95 3.77 -2.73
CA VAL A 49 -1.63 3.96 -4.16
C VAL A 49 -2.00 5.38 -4.58
N TYR A 50 -3.17 5.88 -4.18
CA TYR A 50 -3.57 7.26 -4.47
C TYR A 50 -2.63 8.28 -3.83
N GLU A 51 -2.18 8.05 -2.59
CA GLU A 51 -1.17 8.89 -1.94
C GLU A 51 0.18 8.84 -2.67
N LEU A 52 0.58 7.67 -3.18
CA LEU A 52 1.81 7.51 -3.95
C LEU A 52 1.77 8.28 -5.28
N GLN A 53 0.64 8.20 -6.00
CA GLN A 53 0.45 8.87 -7.29
C GLN A 53 0.53 10.39 -7.23
N LYS A 54 0.30 11.01 -6.06
CA LYS A 54 0.50 12.46 -5.87
C LYS A 54 1.97 12.88 -5.98
N PHE A 55 2.91 11.94 -5.84
CA PHE A 55 4.35 12.22 -5.80
C PHE A 55 5.14 11.57 -6.94
N VAL A 56 4.61 10.52 -7.58
CA VAL A 56 5.25 9.82 -8.69
C VAL A 56 4.22 9.46 -9.76
N ASP A 57 4.60 9.58 -11.03
CA ASP A 57 3.76 9.19 -12.18
C ASP A 57 3.88 7.67 -12.46
N ILE A 58 3.65 6.87 -11.41
CA ILE A 58 3.67 5.42 -11.49
C ILE A 58 2.35 4.92 -10.92
N LYS A 59 1.66 4.07 -11.69
CA LYS A 59 0.49 3.36 -11.22
C LYS A 59 0.92 2.00 -10.69
N MET A 60 0.45 1.65 -9.50
CA MET A 60 0.70 0.34 -8.90
C MET A 60 -0.63 -0.31 -8.56
N ARG A 61 -0.66 -1.64 -8.58
CA ARG A 61 -1.78 -2.44 -8.09
C ARG A 61 -1.33 -3.37 -6.99
N ILE A 62 -2.28 -3.77 -6.15
CA ILE A 62 -2.07 -4.83 -5.18
C ILE A 62 -1.85 -6.14 -5.96
N GLU A 63 -0.71 -6.80 -5.73
CA GLU A 63 -0.46 -8.15 -6.23
C GLU A 63 -0.99 -9.18 -5.23
N SER A 64 -0.66 -9.01 -3.95
CA SER A 64 -1.12 -9.86 -2.86
C SER A 64 -1.00 -9.14 -1.52
N PHE A 65 -1.76 -9.61 -0.53
CA PHE A 65 -1.57 -9.24 0.87
C PHE A 65 -1.86 -10.44 1.79
N GLU A 66 -1.22 -10.45 2.96
CA GLU A 66 -1.35 -11.50 3.95
C GLU A 66 -1.20 -10.94 5.37
N GLU A 67 -1.78 -11.63 6.35
CA GLU A 67 -1.49 -11.35 7.76
C GLU A 67 -0.07 -11.81 8.09
N HIS A 68 0.84 -10.86 8.31
CA HIS A 68 2.24 -11.16 8.56
C HIS A 68 2.55 -11.33 10.06
N LYS A 69 1.85 -10.56 10.91
CA LYS A 69 1.99 -10.55 12.38
C LYS A 69 0.64 -10.15 13.00
N PRO A 70 0.47 -10.34 14.32
CA PRO A 70 -0.66 -9.73 15.03
C PRO A 70 -0.74 -8.25 14.68
N GLU A 71 -1.89 -7.85 14.18
CA GLU A 71 -2.17 -6.47 13.80
C GLU A 71 -1.37 -5.88 12.66
N THR A 72 -0.78 -6.74 11.82
CA THR A 72 0.02 -6.31 10.68
C THR A 72 -0.38 -7.08 9.43
N ILE A 73 -0.77 -6.34 8.39
CA ILE A 73 -0.95 -6.87 7.04
C ILE A 73 0.26 -6.48 6.21
N ARG A 74 0.91 -7.46 5.60
CA ARG A 74 1.93 -7.22 4.58
C ARG A 74 1.25 -7.20 3.23
N VAL A 75 1.51 -6.17 2.46
CA VAL A 75 1.04 -6.06 1.07
C VAL A 75 2.22 -5.93 0.13
N LYS A 76 2.10 -6.58 -1.01
CA LYS A 76 3.00 -6.41 -2.15
C LYS A 76 2.25 -5.71 -3.27
N TYR A 77 2.78 -4.56 -3.67
CA TYR A 77 2.34 -3.83 -4.85
C TYR A 77 3.29 -4.11 -6.00
N ILE A 78 2.75 -4.10 -7.22
CA ILE A 78 3.54 -4.14 -8.46
C ILE A 78 3.16 -2.99 -9.37
N ILE A 79 4.09 -2.53 -10.19
CA ILE A 79 3.82 -1.52 -11.22
C ILE A 79 2.81 -2.07 -12.22
N GLU A 80 1.78 -1.29 -12.53
CA GLU A 80 0.88 -1.58 -13.65
C GLU A 80 1.58 -1.19 -14.96
N ASN A 81 2.09 -2.17 -15.70
CA ASN A 81 2.50 -1.94 -17.08
C ASN A 81 1.25 -1.74 -17.95
N LYS A 82 1.14 -0.58 -18.60
CA LYS A 82 0.24 -0.41 -19.75
C LYS A 82 0.80 -1.18 -20.95
N GLU A 83 0.75 -2.50 -20.93
CA GLU A 83 0.91 -3.34 -22.12
C GLU A 83 -0.41 -4.03 -22.39
N SER A 84 -1.31 -3.32 -23.09
CA SER A 84 -2.35 -3.84 -24.00
C SER A 84 -3.42 -2.75 -24.22
N GLU A 85 -3.13 -1.81 -25.11
CA GLU A 85 -4.15 -1.19 -25.97
C GLU A 85 -3.47 -0.99 -27.33
N PHE A 86 -3.47 -2.06 -28.14
CA PHE A 86 -3.27 -1.98 -29.59
C PHE A 86 -4.62 -1.78 -30.25
#